data_AF-A0A5K0XDU9-F1
#
_entry.id   AF-A0A5K0XDU9-F1
#
_cell.length_a   1.000
_cell.length_b   1.000
_cell.length_c   1.000
_cell.angle_alpha   90.00
_cell.angle_beta   90.00
_cell.angle_gamma   90.00
#
_symmetry.space_group_name_H-M   'P 1'
#
loop_
_entity.id
_entity.type
_entity.pdbx_description
1 polymer ?
#
loop_
_entity_poly.entity_id
_entity_poly.type
_entity_poly.pdbx_seq_one_letter_code
_entity_poly.pdbx_strand_id
1 'polypeptide(L)'
;HGLLNPGNPWSDGPEYITMCGIPAGTNFTHDLHFSEEEGTIWYHAHSDWTRWTVHGAVVVYPKVGATYPFPKPDKEYEVVI
;
A
#
# COMPACT_ATOMS: atom_id res chain seq x y z
N HIS A 1 2.05 -3.43 -1.38
CA HIS A 1 2.24 -4.18 -2.64
C HIS A 1 1.89 -3.28 -3.80
N GLY A 2 2.78 -3.14 -4.80
CA GLY A 2 2.54 -2.30 -5.97
C GLY A 2 2.89 -0.81 -5.80
N LEU A 3 3.44 -0.41 -4.64
CA LEU A 3 4.06 0.89 -4.43
C LEU A 3 5.56 0.75 -4.72
N LEU A 4 6.10 1.57 -5.62
CA LEU A 4 7.52 1.58 -5.98
C LEU A 4 8.41 2.08 -4.82
N ASN A 5 7.90 3.05 -4.06
CA ASN A 5 8.57 3.66 -2.90
C ASN A 5 10.04 4.09 -3.18
N PRO A 6 10.26 4.98 -4.17
CA PRO A 6 11.58 5.23 -4.74
C PRO A 6 12.58 5.74 -3.69
N GLY A 7 13.74 5.08 -3.60
CA GLY A 7 14.80 5.45 -2.66
C GLY A 7 14.49 5.12 -1.19
N ASN A 8 13.38 4.44 -0.90
CA ASN A 8 12.92 4.17 0.46
C ASN A 8 12.61 2.67 0.70
N PRO A 9 13.60 1.77 0.56
CA PRO A 9 13.39 0.35 0.84
C PRO A 9 13.04 0.08 2.31
N TRP A 10 13.42 0.98 3.23
CA TRP A 10 13.21 0.84 4.68
C TRP A 10 11.75 0.74 5.11
N SER A 11 10.83 1.26 4.29
CA SER A 11 9.39 1.19 4.56
C SER A 11 8.66 0.14 3.71
N ASP A 12 9.37 -0.71 2.98
CA ASP A 12 8.75 -1.69 2.07
C ASP A 12 8.06 -2.86 2.82
N GLY A 13 8.67 -3.35 3.91
CA GLY A 13 8.02 -4.28 4.84
C GLY A 13 8.32 -5.79 4.77
N PRO A 14 8.93 -6.39 3.73
CA PRO A 14 9.25 -7.82 3.73
C PRO A 14 10.21 -8.22 4.86
N GLU A 15 9.74 -9.09 5.76
CA GLU A 15 10.48 -9.54 6.93
C GLU A 15 11.80 -10.22 6.53
N TYR A 16 12.89 -9.82 7.17
CA TYR A 16 14.28 -10.24 6.93
C TYR A 16 14.86 -9.89 5.56
N ILE A 17 14.15 -9.10 4.74
CA ILE A 17 14.69 -8.53 3.50
C ILE A 17 14.97 -7.04 3.67
N THR A 18 13.96 -6.26 4.08
CA THR A 18 14.11 -4.80 4.24
C THR A 18 14.00 -4.33 5.69
N MET A 19 13.46 -5.17 6.59
CA MET A 19 13.39 -4.91 8.02
C MET A 19 13.29 -6.21 8.84
N CYS A 20 13.63 -6.16 10.12
CA CYS A 20 13.23 -7.19 11.08
C CYS A 20 11.73 -7.08 11.38
N GLY A 21 11.10 -8.17 11.85
CA GLY A 21 9.71 -8.13 12.31
C GLY A 21 9.50 -7.12 13.44
N ILE A 22 8.33 -6.48 13.47
CA ILE A 22 7.93 -5.52 14.52
C ILE A 22 7.53 -6.33 15.77
N PRO A 23 8.28 -6.27 16.89
CA PRO A 23 7.96 -7.08 18.07
C PRO A 23 6.65 -6.68 18.74
N ALA A 24 6.02 -7.63 19.45
CA ALA A 24 4.83 -7.36 20.24
C ALA A 24 5.07 -6.22 21.25
N GLY A 25 4.13 -5.27 21.33
CA GLY A 25 4.24 -4.10 22.21
C GLY A 25 5.12 -2.97 21.70
N THR A 26 5.63 -3.06 20.46
CA THR A 26 6.42 -2.00 19.82
C THR A 26 5.68 -1.39 18.63
N ASN A 27 6.26 -0.37 18.02
CA ASN A 27 5.71 0.29 16.84
C ASN A 27 6.81 0.60 15.82
N PHE A 28 6.37 0.81 14.58
CA PHE A 28 7.18 1.30 13.48
C PHE A 28 6.32 2.22 12.62
N THR A 29 6.90 3.30 12.13
CA THR A 29 6.22 4.25 11.22
C THR A 29 6.70 4.00 9.80
N HIS A 30 5.82 3.52 8.93
CA HIS A 30 6.11 3.46 7.50
C HIS A 30 5.96 4.86 6.88
N ASP A 31 6.96 5.27 6.11
CA ASP A 31 6.89 6.44 5.24
C ASP A 31 6.68 5.95 3.81
N LEU A 32 5.59 6.38 3.15
CA LEU A 32 5.16 5.85 1.85
C LEU A 32 5.29 6.93 0.78
N HIS A 33 6.20 6.73 -0.17
CA HIS A 33 6.44 7.68 -1.26
C HIS A 33 5.70 7.24 -2.52
N PHE A 34 4.49 7.77 -2.72
CA PHE A 34 3.72 7.59 -3.96
C PHE A 34 4.37 8.38 -5.10
N SER A 35 4.41 7.77 -6.28
CA SER A 35 5.14 8.26 -7.44
C SER A 35 4.28 8.26 -8.70
N GLU A 36 4.32 7.18 -9.46
CA GLU A 36 3.60 6.97 -10.71
C GLU A 36 2.28 6.21 -10.50
N GLU A 37 2.03 5.70 -9.29
CA GLU A 37 0.82 4.95 -8.97
C GLU A 37 -0.43 5.86 -9.04
N GLU A 38 -1.41 5.45 -9.83
CA GLU A 38 -2.78 5.99 -9.87
C GLU A 38 -3.72 4.81 -10.13
N GLY A 39 -4.77 4.66 -9.33
CA GLY A 39 -5.67 3.49 -9.34
C GLY A 39 -5.63 2.71 -8.03
N THR A 40 -5.81 1.39 -8.09
CA THR A 40 -5.91 0.54 -6.90
C THR A 40 -4.65 -0.30 -6.72
N ILE A 41 -4.01 -0.16 -5.56
CA ILE A 41 -3.01 -1.10 -5.05
C ILE A 41 -3.52 -1.69 -3.73
N TRP A 42 -2.69 -2.44 -3.01
CA TRP A 42 -3.10 -3.03 -1.74
C TRP A 42 -1.93 -3.17 -0.78
N TYR A 43 -2.25 -3.22 0.51
CA TYR A 43 -1.29 -3.55 1.55
C TYR A 43 -1.59 -4.95 2.10
N HIS A 44 -0.55 -5.61 2.58
CA HIS A 44 -0.67 -6.83 3.34
C HIS A 44 0.53 -6.98 4.27
N ALA A 45 0.34 -7.68 5.38
CA ALA A 45 1.46 -8.08 6.22
C ALA A 45 2.43 -8.95 5.41
N HIS A 46 3.72 -8.79 5.66
CA HIS A 46 4.78 -9.47 4.90
C HIS A 46 5.68 -10.34 5.81
N SER A 47 5.05 -10.93 6.82
CA SER A 47 5.65 -11.90 7.76
C SER A 47 4.79 -13.18 7.78
N ASP A 48 5.43 -14.33 7.57
CA ASP A 48 4.78 -15.64 7.46
C ASP A 48 3.49 -15.62 6.60
N TRP A 49 2.41 -16.15 7.15
CA TRP A 49 1.10 -16.30 6.51
C TRP A 49 0.10 -15.23 6.98
N THR A 50 0.56 -14.23 7.72
CA THR A 50 -0.30 -13.24 8.37
C THR A 50 -1.11 -12.41 7.37
N ARG A 51 -0.67 -12.32 6.11
CA ARG A 51 -1.47 -11.74 5.01
C ARG A 51 -2.82 -12.43 4.80
N TRP A 52 -3.07 -13.62 5.34
CA TRP A 52 -4.39 -14.26 5.30
C TRP A 52 -5.48 -13.43 5.97
N THR A 53 -5.14 -12.66 7.01
CA THR A 53 -6.10 -11.82 7.75
C THR A 53 -5.71 -10.35 7.83
N VAL A 54 -4.44 -10.02 7.59
CA VAL A 54 -3.92 -8.64 7.65
C VAL A 54 -3.62 -8.13 6.24
N HIS A 55 -4.62 -7.56 5.60
CA HIS A 55 -4.53 -6.97 4.26
C HIS A 55 -5.68 -5.98 4.02
N GLY A 56 -5.54 -5.13 3.00
CA GLY A 56 -6.59 -4.21 2.59
C GLY A 56 -6.24 -3.43 1.32
N ALA A 57 -7.23 -2.77 0.73
CA ALA A 57 -7.05 -1.95 -0.46
C ALA A 57 -6.39 -0.60 -0.12
N VAL A 58 -5.71 -0.04 -1.12
CA VAL A 58 -5.22 1.34 -1.11
C VAL A 58 -5.63 1.96 -2.45
N VAL A 59 -6.46 2.98 -2.39
CA VAL A 59 -6.92 3.72 -3.57
C VAL A 59 -6.10 5.00 -3.72
N VAL A 60 -5.40 5.11 -4.84
CA VAL A 60 -4.60 6.29 -5.22
C VAL A 60 -5.38 7.06 -6.27
N TYR A 61 -6.02 8.14 -5.84
CA TYR A 61 -6.80 9.01 -6.70
C TYR A 61 -5.93 9.83 -7.66
N PRO A 62 -6.50 10.31 -8.78
CA PRO A 62 -5.83 11.30 -9.62
C PRO A 62 -5.36 12.48 -8.79
N LYS A 63 -4.17 12.99 -9.13
CA LYS A 63 -3.59 14.17 -8.47
C LYS A 63 -4.57 15.35 -8.54
N VAL A 64 -4.51 16.23 -7.54
CA VAL A 64 -5.36 17.44 -7.51
C VAL A 64 -5.18 18.22 -8.82
N GLY A 65 -6.28 18.42 -9.55
CA GLY A 65 -6.29 19.09 -10.86
C GLY A 65 -6.23 18.17 -12.08
N ALA A 66 -5.93 16.89 -11.91
CA ALA A 66 -6.10 15.86 -12.93
C ALA A 66 -7.52 15.28 -12.91
N THR A 67 -7.87 14.58 -13.99
CA THR A 67 -9.13 13.83 -14.09
C THR A 67 -8.83 12.41 -14.53
N TYR A 68 -9.72 11.48 -14.18
CA TYR A 68 -9.70 10.15 -14.76
C TYR A 68 -9.69 10.21 -16.29
N PRO A 69 -9.08 9.23 -16.99
CA PRO A 69 -9.16 9.10 -18.44
C PRO A 69 -10.55 8.63 -18.93
N PHE A 70 -11.54 8.58 -18.03
CA PHE A 70 -12.93 8.20 -18.23
C PHE A 70 -13.85 9.10 -17.39
N PRO A 71 -15.18 9.15 -17.66
CA PRO A 71 -16.11 9.93 -16.85
C PRO A 71 -16.05 9.56 -15.37
N LYS A 72 -16.09 10.56 -14.49
CA LYS A 72 -16.06 10.34 -13.04
C LYS A 72 -17.17 9.36 -12.62
N PRO A 73 -16.86 8.27 -11.92
CA PRO A 73 -17.87 7.34 -11.42
C PRO A 73 -18.83 8.02 -10.44
N ASP A 74 -20.10 7.62 -10.45
CA ASP A 74 -21.06 8.05 -9.43
C ASP A 74 -20.72 7.47 -8.05
N LYS A 75 -20.17 6.26 -8.03
CA LYS A 75 -19.75 5.51 -6.84
C LYS A 75 -18.55 4.62 -7.15
N GLU A 76 -17.74 4.37 -6.13
CA GLU A 76 -16.62 3.45 -6.16
C GLU A 76 -16.75 2.49 -4.97
N TYR A 77 -16.35 1.23 -5.17
CA TYR A 77 -16.39 0.20 -4.12
C TYR A 77 -15.09 -0.59 -4.12
N GLU A 78 -14.55 -0.82 -2.93
CA GLU A 78 -13.42 -1.71 -2.72
C GLU A 78 -13.96 -3.13 -2.49
N VAL A 79 -13.55 -4.07 -3.35
CA VAL A 79 -13.91 -5.50 -3.21
C VAL A 79 -12.62 -6.29 -3.01
N VAL A 80 -12.44 -6.81 -1.80
CA VAL A 80 -11.30 -7.66 -1.42
C VAL A 80 -11.80 -9.10 -1.33
N ILE A 81 -11.06 -10.02 -1.97
CA ILE A 81 -11.41 -11.45 -2.10
C ILE A 81 -10.40 -12.30 -1.34
#